data_AF-A0A316NG40-F1
#
_entry.id   AF-A0A316NG40-F1
#
_cell.length_a   1.000
_cell.length_b   1.000
_cell.length_c   1.000
_cell.angle_alpha   90.00
_cell.angle_beta   90.00
_cell.angle_gamma   90.00
#
_symmetry.space_group_name_H-M   'P 1'
#
loop_
_entity.id
_entity.type
_entity.pdbx_description
1 polymer ?
#
loop_
_entity_poly.entity_id
_entity_poly.type
_entity_poly.pdbx_seq_one_letter_code
_entity_poly.pdbx_strand_id
1 'polypeptide(L)'
;MSFEAFENEIARIFQKLCREKQASLEEIHAATGVPRTILKSLSNGVVPGHITVKDFDRISEYFDSDEIIELIMRLFKGNDAARD
;
A
#
# COMPACT_ATOMS: atom_id res chain seq x y z
N MET A 1 8.09 -10.25 11.49
CA MET A 1 6.71 -9.74 11.30
C MET A 1 5.95 -10.80 10.52
N SER A 2 4.71 -11.15 10.89
CA SER A 2 3.89 -12.06 10.06
C SER A 2 3.35 -11.32 8.83
N PHE A 3 2.97 -12.06 7.79
CA PHE A 3 2.36 -11.46 6.59
C PHE A 3 1.06 -10.72 6.93
N GLU A 4 0.23 -11.29 7.80
CA GLU A 4 -1.00 -10.65 8.31
C GLU A 4 -0.72 -9.33 9.04
N ALA A 5 0.35 -9.25 9.83
CA ALA A 5 0.73 -8.00 10.49
C ALA A 5 1.12 -6.91 9.47
N PHE A 6 1.81 -7.30 8.40
CA PHE A 6 2.16 -6.43 7.28
C PHE A 6 0.91 -5.92 6.53
N GLU A 7 -0.04 -6.80 6.19
CA GLU A 7 -1.25 -6.38 5.48
C GLU A 7 -2.10 -5.41 6.33
N ASN A 8 -2.20 -5.68 7.64
CA ASN A 8 -2.86 -4.78 8.58
C ASN A 8 -2.17 -3.40 8.67
N GLU A 9 -0.84 -3.36 8.59
CA GLU A 9 -0.08 -2.12 8.62
C GLU A 9 -0.24 -1.32 7.32
N ILE A 10 -0.25 -1.99 6.16
CA ILE A 10 -0.62 -1.37 4.88
C ILE A 10 -2.00 -0.72 4.95
N ALA A 11 -3.00 -1.44 5.47
CA ALA A 11 -4.34 -0.90 5.60
C ALA A 11 -4.38 0.34 6.47
N ARG A 12 -3.69 0.29 7.62
CA ARG A 12 -3.62 1.41 8.57
C ARG A 12 -3.02 2.65 7.91
N ILE A 13 -1.89 2.50 7.21
CA ILE A 13 -1.20 3.61 6.53
C ILE A 13 -2.09 4.14 5.39
N PHE A 14 -2.58 3.26 4.52
CA PHE A 14 -3.42 3.67 3.39
C PHE A 14 -4.69 4.41 3.86
N GLN A 15 -5.40 3.90 4.87
CA GLN A 15 -6.57 4.58 5.43
C GLN A 15 -6.23 5.92 6.10
N LYS A 16 -5.08 6.02 6.78
CA LYS A 16 -4.58 7.28 7.34
C LYS A 16 -4.39 8.31 6.22
N LEU A 17 -3.67 7.96 5.16
CA LEU A 17 -3.40 8.84 4.02
C LEU A 17 -4.69 9.29 3.30
N CYS A 18 -5.64 8.36 3.09
CA CYS A 18 -6.96 8.71 2.54
C CYS A 18 -7.70 9.74 3.39
N ARG A 19 -7.64 9.61 4.73
CA ARG A 19 -8.28 10.57 5.66
C ARG A 19 -7.58 11.93 5.68
N GLU A 20 -6.25 11.94 5.70
CA GLU A 20 -5.46 13.18 5.71
C GLU A 20 -5.67 14.00 4.44
N LYS A 21 -5.70 13.33 3.28
CA LYS A 21 -5.96 13.97 1.98
C LYS A 21 -7.44 14.19 1.68
N GLN A 22 -8.35 13.63 2.49
CA GLN A 22 -9.80 13.57 2.23
C GLN A 22 -10.13 12.98 0.84
N ALA A 23 -9.34 12.00 0.40
CA ALA A 23 -9.47 11.40 -0.91
C ALA A 23 -10.33 10.12 -0.87
N SER A 24 -11.31 10.04 -1.75
CA SER A 24 -12.07 8.82 -2.02
C SER A 24 -11.27 7.85 -2.89
N LEU A 25 -11.66 6.57 -2.89
CA LEU A 25 -11.07 5.56 -3.78
C LEU A 25 -11.29 5.88 -5.26
N GLU A 26 -12.32 6.66 -5.58
CA GLU A 26 -12.62 7.09 -6.95
C GLU A 26 -11.64 8.16 -7.42
N GLU A 27 -11.33 9.13 -6.57
CA GLU A 27 -10.33 10.17 -6.84
C GLU A 27 -8.93 9.57 -6.96
N ILE A 28 -8.56 8.65 -6.05
CA ILE A 28 -7.26 7.98 -6.10
C ILE A 28 -7.15 7.16 -7.39
N HIS A 29 -8.19 6.42 -7.77
CA HIS A 29 -8.22 5.68 -9.03
C HIS A 29 -8.05 6.60 -10.24
N ALA A 30 -8.78 7.71 -10.28
CA ALA A 30 -8.69 8.67 -11.38
C ALA A 30 -7.30 9.32 -11.50
N ALA A 31 -6.63 9.58 -10.36
CA ALA A 31 -5.31 10.20 -10.35
C ALA A 31 -4.16 9.22 -10.62
N THR A 32 -4.23 8.00 -10.09
CA THR A 32 -3.14 7.02 -10.15
C THR A 32 -3.29 5.99 -11.26
N GLY A 33 -4.51 5.83 -11.79
CA GLY A 33 -4.86 4.71 -12.68
C GLY A 33 -4.88 3.35 -12.00
N VAL A 34 -4.60 3.26 -10.70
CA VAL A 34 -4.64 2.00 -9.95
C VAL A 34 -6.10 1.54 -9.83
N PRO A 35 -6.43 0.28 -10.19
CA PRO A 35 -7.80 -0.22 -10.13
C PRO A 35 -8.43 -0.06 -8.74
N ARG A 36 -9.71 0.37 -8.69
CA ARG A 36 -10.47 0.51 -7.44
C ARG A 36 -10.52 -0.77 -6.62
N THR A 37 -10.50 -1.93 -7.27
CA THR A 37 -10.46 -3.24 -6.60
C THR A 37 -9.19 -3.38 -5.76
N ILE A 38 -8.04 -2.97 -6.30
CA ILE A 38 -6.76 -2.98 -5.59
C ILE A 38 -6.80 -1.99 -4.43
N LEU A 39 -7.24 -0.75 -4.66
CA LEU A 39 -7.32 0.27 -3.61
C LEU A 39 -8.25 -0.17 -2.46
N LYS A 40 -9.37 -0.83 -2.79
CA LYS A 40 -10.29 -1.40 -1.80
C LYS A 40 -9.63 -2.54 -1.03
N SER A 41 -8.89 -3.42 -1.69
CA SER A 41 -8.13 -4.49 -1.03
C SER A 41 -7.10 -3.91 -0.05
N LEU A 42 -6.32 -2.90 -0.46
CA LEU A 42 -5.36 -2.23 0.43
C LEU A 42 -6.05 -1.62 1.65
N SER A 43 -7.18 -0.93 1.44
CA SER A 43 -8.00 -0.38 2.53
C SER A 43 -8.53 -1.44 3.49
N ASN A 44 -8.66 -2.70 3.06
CA ASN A 44 -9.16 -3.80 3.87
C ASN A 44 -8.04 -4.66 4.49
N GLY A 45 -6.77 -4.33 4.26
CA GLY A 45 -5.65 -5.14 4.72
C GLY A 45 -5.53 -6.44 3.95
N VAL A 46 -5.69 -6.37 2.64
CA VAL A 46 -5.41 -7.46 1.72
C VAL A 46 -4.49 -6.92 0.63
N VAL A 47 -3.34 -7.57 0.42
CA VAL A 47 -2.41 -7.22 -0.65
C VAL A 47 -2.66 -8.15 -1.83
N PRO A 48 -3.26 -7.66 -2.93
CA PRO A 48 -3.55 -8.52 -4.07
C PRO A 48 -2.27 -9.03 -4.72
N GLY A 49 -2.16 -10.32 -5.04
CA GLY A 49 -0.94 -10.88 -5.63
C GLY A 49 -0.55 -10.34 -7.01
N HIS A 50 -1.42 -9.54 -7.66
CA HIS A 50 -1.16 -8.88 -8.94
C HIS A 50 -0.84 -7.38 -8.79
N ILE A 51 -0.81 -6.83 -7.57
CA ILE A 51 -0.34 -5.46 -7.36
C ILE A 51 1.16 -5.38 -7.60
N THR A 52 1.60 -4.34 -8.28
CA THR A 52 3.01 -4.15 -8.63
C THR A 52 3.66 -3.05 -7.80
N VAL A 53 5.00 -3.04 -7.73
CA VAL A 53 5.76 -1.93 -7.12
C VAL A 53 5.40 -0.60 -7.79
N LYS A 54 5.17 -0.58 -9.11
CA LYS A 54 4.74 0.63 -9.83
C LYS A 54 3.37 1.15 -9.38
N ASP A 55 2.46 0.27 -8.95
CA ASP A 55 1.17 0.71 -8.40
C ASP A 55 1.38 1.40 -7.05
N PHE A 56 2.29 0.87 -6.22
CA PHE A 56 2.68 1.51 -4.97
C PHE A 56 3.40 2.85 -5.18
N ASP A 57 4.30 2.94 -6.17
CA ASP A 57 4.97 4.20 -6.53
C ASP A 57 3.93 5.28 -6.87
N ARG A 58 2.94 4.97 -7.72
CA ARG A 58 1.88 5.91 -8.07
C ARG A 58 1.01 6.32 -6.88
N ILE A 59 0.72 5.39 -5.96
CA ILE A 59 -0.01 5.69 -4.73
C ILE A 59 0.81 6.63 -3.85
N SER A 60 2.09 6.35 -3.66
CA SER A 60 3.02 7.16 -2.87
C SER A 60 3.19 8.56 -3.43
N GLU A 61 3.39 8.70 -4.75
CA GLU A 61 3.42 10.00 -5.43
C GLU A 61 2.11 10.77 -5.24
N TYR A 62 0.96 10.08 -5.34
CA TYR A 62 -0.33 10.73 -5.11
C TYR A 62 -0.48 11.25 -3.69
N PHE A 63 -0.02 10.52 -2.67
CA PHE A 63 -0.13 10.95 -1.27
C PHE A 63 1.05 11.80 -0.77
N ASP A 64 2.08 12.01 -1.59
CA ASP A 64 3.35 12.64 -1.18
C ASP A 64 3.93 11.93 0.06
N SER A 65 3.91 10.59 0.04
CA SER A 65 4.30 9.75 1.19
C SER A 65 4.92 8.42 0.77
N ASP A 66 6.14 8.17 1.25
CA ASP A 66 6.87 6.92 1.03
C ASP A 66 6.54 5.84 2.08
N GLU A 67 5.66 6.09 3.05
CA GLU A 67 5.38 5.16 4.16
C GLU A 67 4.98 3.75 3.67
N ILE A 68 4.17 3.68 2.60
CA ILE A 68 3.74 2.40 2.00
C ILE A 68 4.91 1.68 1.33
N ILE A 69 5.74 2.40 0.55
CA ILE A 69 6.92 1.84 -0.11
C ILE A 69 7.93 1.35 0.92
N GLU A 70 8.19 2.13 1.97
CA GLU A 70 9.10 1.73 3.03
C GLU A 70 8.65 0.43 3.71
N LEU A 71 7.35 0.29 3.99
CA LEU A 71 6.79 -0.91 4.59
C LEU A 71 6.98 -2.14 3.69
N ILE A 72 6.75 -1.98 2.38
CA ILE A 72 6.98 -3.04 1.39
C ILE A 72 8.46 -3.41 1.31
N MET A 73 9.35 -2.41 1.27
CA MET A 73 10.79 -2.65 1.28
C MET A 73 11.27 -3.37 2.54
N ARG A 74 10.67 -3.08 3.71
CA ARG A 74 10.95 -3.79 4.97
C ARG A 74 10.50 -5.25 4.91
N LEU A 75 9.38 -5.57 4.27
CA LEU A 75 8.95 -6.95 4.04
C LEU A 75 10.01 -7.71 3.23
N PHE A 76 10.50 -7.13 2.13
CA PHE A 76 11.53 -7.77 1.30
C PHE A 76 12.88 -7.91 2.01
N LYS A 77 13.34 -6.87 2.71
CA LYS A 77 14.61 -6.91 3.47
C LYS A 77 14.55 -7.86 4.67
N GLY A 78 13.42 -7.92 5.37
CA GLY A 78 13.23 -8.84 6.49
C GLY A 78 13.19 -10.31 6.05
N ASN A 79 12.87 -10.59 4.79
CA ASN A 79 12.87 -11.93 4.23
C ASN A 79 14.27 -12.41 3.80
N ASP A 80 15.19 -11.47 3.48
CA ASP A 80 16.61 -11.77 3.24
C ASP A 80 17.33 -12.16 4.54
N ALA A 81 17.08 -11.42 5.63
CA ALA A 81 17.69 -11.70 6.94
C ALA A 81 17.18 -12.97 7.64
N ALA A 82 16.06 -13.55 7.19
CA ALA A 82 15.49 -14.78 7.74
C ALA A 82 15.96 -16.06 7.00
N ARG A 83 16.86 -15.93 6.02
CA ARG A 83 17.40 -17.03 5.21
C ARG A 83 18.86 -17.40 5.53
N ASP A 84 19.52 -16.69 6.43
CA ASP A 84 20.77 -17.08 7.11
C ASP A 84 20.49 -17.72 8.47
#